data_AF-A0A536AAM2-F1
#
_entry.id   AF-A0A536AAM2-F1
#
_cell.length_a   1.000
_cell.length_b   1.000
_cell.length_c   1.000
_cell.angle_alpha   90.00
_cell.angle_beta   90.00
_cell.angle_gamma   90.00
#
_symmetry.space_group_name_H-M   'P 1'
#
loop_
_entity.id
_entity.type
_entity.pdbx_description
1 polymer ?
#
loop_
_entity_poly.entity_id
_entity_poly.type
_entity_poly.pdbx_seq_one_letter_code
_entity_poly.pdbx_strand_id
1 'polypeptide(L)'
;MGRTRRAACVLADIARSGANPCTRFRDRDVARHPELRAVGLPHRRRALLPVCDVRVWAALASLVVTILLSVTATSPSSLALAGGTPAASADPLPLPGLRAQANRLTDMMGQPVQLHGVNRSGTEYACIQGWGIFSGPNDAASLQAMKLWGVNAVRVPLNEDCWLGINGAPAAYSGAIYQQAIRDYVALLNQNAMYAILDLHWSAPGTAPATWMAAMPDIDHSLDFWSSVAGTFKGNDTVVFEVFNEPYPDSGQDSAAGWVCWRDGGTCPGVSFQVAGMQALVNAIRATGATNIIGLGGLAWSNALTQWVAYKPTDPLNNLVAAWHVYNFNACSNVTCYDTYIGPAAAQVPVLATEVGANNCDQAYLNTVMSWLDARQQGYLAWTWTAWGGDCSGMALISDYSGTPTAYGQIYQTHLAALR
;
A
#
# COMPACT_ATOMS: atom_id res chain seq x y z
N MET A 1 -5.56 -33.37 31.02
CA MET A 1 -5.52 -33.71 29.58
C MET A 1 -6.86 -34.19 28.97
N GLY A 2 -8.05 -33.85 29.50
CA GLY A 2 -9.33 -34.45 29.04
C GLY A 2 -10.50 -33.52 28.68
N ARG A 3 -10.38 -32.19 28.77
CA ARG A 3 -11.53 -31.26 28.54
C ARG A 3 -11.41 -30.38 27.28
N THR A 4 -10.20 -30.07 26.82
CA THR A 4 -9.98 -29.32 25.56
C THR A 4 -10.09 -30.17 24.29
N ARG A 5 -9.98 -31.50 24.39
CA ARG A 5 -10.13 -32.41 23.23
C ARG A 5 -11.59 -32.71 22.83
N ARG A 6 -12.58 -32.47 23.70
CA ARG A 6 -14.01 -32.69 23.36
C ARG A 6 -14.69 -31.48 22.71
N ALA A 7 -14.24 -30.26 23.00
CA ALA A 7 -14.71 -29.05 22.30
C ALA A 7 -14.22 -29.02 20.83
N ALA A 8 -13.04 -29.56 20.57
CA ALA A 8 -12.47 -29.65 19.22
C ALA A 8 -13.20 -30.67 18.32
N CYS A 9 -13.73 -31.78 18.87
CA CYS A 9 -14.45 -32.78 18.08
C CYS A 9 -15.84 -32.30 17.63
N VAL A 10 -16.54 -31.48 18.41
CA VAL A 10 -17.91 -31.02 18.06
C VAL A 10 -17.88 -29.94 16.97
N LEU A 11 -16.84 -29.09 16.96
CA LEU A 11 -16.64 -28.07 15.91
C LEU A 11 -16.16 -28.69 14.58
N ALA A 12 -15.40 -29.78 14.64
CA ALA A 12 -14.89 -30.48 13.45
C ALA A 12 -15.97 -31.28 12.67
N ASP A 13 -17.06 -31.68 13.32
CA ASP A 13 -18.19 -32.36 12.65
C ASP A 13 -19.17 -31.36 12.00
N ILE A 14 -19.32 -30.16 12.55
CA ILE A 14 -20.16 -29.11 11.98
C ILE A 14 -19.56 -28.59 10.66
N ALA A 15 -18.24 -28.43 10.58
CA ALA A 15 -17.53 -28.01 9.37
C ALA A 15 -17.57 -29.03 8.20
N ARG A 16 -17.84 -30.32 8.48
CA ARG A 16 -17.93 -31.38 7.43
C ARG A 16 -19.33 -31.54 6.83
N SER A 17 -20.34 -30.88 7.39
CA SER A 17 -21.74 -31.05 6.98
C SER A 17 -22.22 -30.10 5.86
N GLY A 18 -21.38 -29.17 5.40
CA GLY A 18 -21.73 -28.26 4.28
C GLY A 18 -22.90 -27.30 4.57
N ALA A 19 -23.19 -27.00 5.84
CA ALA A 19 -24.31 -26.13 6.21
C ALA A 19 -23.98 -24.63 6.09
N ASN A 20 -24.88 -23.90 5.42
CA ASN A 20 -24.81 -22.49 5.06
C ASN A 20 -24.89 -21.56 6.31
N PRO A 21 -24.04 -20.54 6.50
CA PRO A 21 -24.04 -19.70 7.70
C PRO A 21 -25.12 -18.60 7.61
N CYS A 22 -26.38 -18.99 7.62
CA CYS A 22 -27.53 -18.08 7.74
C CYS A 22 -28.67 -18.76 8.54
N THR A 23 -28.41 -19.08 9.81
CA THR A 23 -29.48 -19.41 10.76
C THR A 23 -29.16 -18.80 12.13
N ARG A 24 -29.95 -17.79 12.53
CA ARG A 24 -29.98 -17.26 13.89
C ARG A 24 -30.59 -18.29 14.85
N PHE A 25 -29.87 -18.57 15.94
CA PHE A 25 -30.42 -19.19 17.14
C PHE A 25 -31.62 -18.38 17.67
N ARG A 26 -32.74 -19.05 17.96
CA ARG A 26 -33.87 -18.47 18.72
C ARG A 26 -33.69 -18.79 20.20
N ASP A 27 -34.06 -17.86 21.08
CA ASP A 27 -34.01 -17.94 22.56
C ASP A 27 -34.76 -19.12 23.21
N ARG A 28 -35.35 -20.05 22.45
CA ARG A 28 -36.11 -21.18 23.00
C ARG A 28 -35.32 -22.48 23.18
N ASP A 29 -34.07 -22.56 22.75
CA ASP A 29 -33.25 -23.77 22.93
C ASP A 29 -32.31 -23.74 24.14
N VAL A 30 -32.22 -22.61 24.86
CA VAL A 30 -31.43 -22.48 26.10
C VAL A 30 -32.01 -23.33 27.26
N ALA A 31 -33.26 -23.79 27.14
CA ALA A 31 -33.93 -24.56 28.18
C ALA A 31 -33.57 -26.07 28.23
N ARG A 32 -32.68 -26.58 27.35
CA ARG A 32 -32.31 -28.02 27.34
C ARG A 32 -30.84 -28.34 27.65
N HIS A 33 -30.01 -27.36 27.98
CA HIS A 33 -28.60 -27.59 28.31
C HIS A 33 -28.19 -26.89 29.62
N PRO A 34 -28.18 -27.61 30.77
CA PRO A 34 -27.86 -27.04 32.09
C PRO A 34 -26.41 -26.54 32.26
N GLU A 35 -25.55 -26.69 31.26
CA GLU A 35 -24.10 -26.44 31.36
C GLU A 35 -23.71 -25.00 30.97
N LEU A 36 -24.65 -24.21 30.45
CA LEU A 36 -24.44 -22.81 30.03
C LEU A 36 -24.74 -21.77 31.13
N ARG A 37 -25.05 -22.19 32.37
CA ARG A 37 -25.36 -21.28 33.49
C ARG A 37 -24.16 -20.79 34.31
N ALA A 38 -22.94 -21.25 34.04
CA ALA A 38 -21.77 -20.94 34.87
C ALA A 38 -20.93 -19.73 34.40
N VAL A 39 -21.35 -19.02 33.35
CA VAL A 39 -20.60 -17.87 32.81
C VAL A 39 -21.54 -16.67 32.71
N GLY A 40 -21.56 -15.84 33.76
CA GLY A 40 -22.42 -14.67 33.85
C GLY A 40 -22.11 -13.63 32.78
N LEU A 41 -23.11 -13.30 31.95
CA LEU A 41 -23.10 -12.14 31.05
C LEU A 41 -24.40 -11.31 31.24
N PRO A 42 -24.30 -9.97 31.35
CA PRO A 42 -25.43 -9.09 31.64
C PRO A 42 -26.32 -8.79 30.41
N HIS A 43 -27.61 -8.55 30.66
CA HIS A 43 -28.66 -8.31 29.67
C HIS A 43 -28.85 -6.82 29.27
N ARG A 44 -29.28 -6.62 28.01
CA ARG A 44 -29.89 -5.42 27.35
C ARG A 44 -28.90 -4.45 26.69
N ARG A 45 -29.08 -3.90 25.47
CA ARG A 45 -30.28 -3.51 24.67
C ARG A 45 -30.05 -3.68 23.14
N ARG A 46 -31.17 -3.60 22.40
CA ARG A 46 -31.42 -3.77 20.95
C ARG A 46 -30.77 -2.72 20.03
N ALA A 47 -30.44 -3.14 18.80
CA ALA A 47 -30.69 -2.38 17.56
C ALA A 47 -30.79 -3.35 16.36
N LEU A 48 -31.72 -3.07 15.44
CA LEU A 48 -32.06 -3.85 14.24
C LEU A 48 -31.40 -3.22 12.99
N LEU A 49 -30.97 -4.05 12.04
CA LEU A 49 -30.76 -3.69 10.62
C LEU A 49 -31.24 -4.85 9.70
N PRO A 50 -31.58 -4.56 8.43
CA PRO A 50 -32.65 -5.21 7.67
C PRO A 50 -32.23 -6.41 6.82
N VAL A 51 -33.25 -7.04 6.26
CA VAL A 51 -33.34 -8.38 5.66
C VAL A 51 -33.01 -8.34 4.17
N CYS A 52 -32.21 -9.30 3.69
CA CYS A 52 -32.23 -9.76 2.30
C CYS A 52 -33.05 -11.06 2.25
N ASP A 53 -34.11 -11.06 1.46
CA ASP A 53 -34.94 -12.23 1.18
C ASP A 53 -34.88 -12.49 -0.34
N VAL A 54 -34.41 -13.68 -0.73
CA VAL A 54 -34.35 -14.12 -2.11
C VAL A 54 -35.11 -15.44 -2.18
N ARG A 55 -36.13 -15.45 -3.04
CA ARG A 55 -36.61 -16.52 -3.94
C ARG A 55 -38.11 -16.77 -3.82
N VAL A 56 -38.87 -16.28 -4.80
CA VAL A 56 -39.95 -17.07 -5.39
C VAL A 56 -40.07 -16.76 -6.90
N TRP A 57 -40.25 -17.82 -7.69
CA TRP A 57 -40.70 -17.90 -9.09
C TRP A 57 -39.66 -17.94 -10.21
N ALA A 58 -39.39 -19.17 -10.65
CA ALA A 58 -39.04 -19.51 -12.02
C ALA A 58 -40.34 -19.83 -12.80
N ALA A 59 -40.52 -19.22 -13.98
CA ALA A 59 -41.38 -19.75 -15.04
C ALA A 59 -41.04 -19.09 -16.40
N LEU A 60 -40.58 -19.94 -17.33
CA LEU A 60 -40.85 -19.95 -18.78
C LEU A 60 -40.45 -18.74 -19.64
N ALA A 61 -39.44 -18.94 -20.49
CA ALA A 61 -39.50 -18.50 -21.89
C ALA A 61 -38.49 -19.28 -22.76
N SER A 62 -38.98 -20.32 -23.44
CA SER A 62 -38.39 -20.82 -24.68
C SER A 62 -39.46 -20.66 -25.75
N LEU A 63 -39.18 -19.85 -26.78
CA LEU A 63 -39.92 -19.95 -28.03
C LEU A 63 -39.00 -19.56 -29.20
N VAL A 64 -38.76 -20.56 -30.05
CA VAL A 64 -38.24 -20.45 -31.40
C VAL A 64 -39.32 -19.82 -32.27
N VAL A 65 -38.98 -18.80 -33.06
CA VAL A 65 -39.81 -18.37 -34.20
C VAL A 65 -38.92 -18.07 -35.40
N THR A 66 -39.05 -18.92 -36.42
CA THR A 66 -38.64 -18.66 -37.81
C THR A 66 -39.91 -18.41 -38.60
N ILE A 67 -40.09 -17.21 -39.17
CA ILE A 67 -41.05 -16.94 -40.26
C ILE A 67 -40.41 -15.94 -41.23
N LEU A 68 -40.20 -16.39 -42.47
CA LEU A 68 -40.04 -15.53 -43.64
C LEU A 68 -41.40 -14.86 -43.95
N LEU A 69 -41.40 -13.57 -44.28
CA LEU A 69 -42.25 -13.02 -45.33
C LEU A 69 -41.79 -11.62 -45.75
N SER A 70 -41.68 -11.48 -47.07
CA SER A 70 -41.38 -10.33 -47.89
C SER A 70 -42.39 -9.19 -47.78
N VAL A 71 -41.92 -7.95 -47.58
CA VAL A 71 -42.64 -6.73 -47.94
C VAL A 71 -41.69 -5.75 -48.62
N THR A 72 -42.19 -5.20 -49.71
CA THR A 72 -41.56 -4.37 -50.73
C THR A 72 -41.25 -2.94 -50.29
N ALA A 73 -40.28 -2.36 -50.99
CA ALA A 73 -39.71 -1.02 -50.92
C ALA A 73 -40.69 0.16 -50.77
N THR A 74 -40.25 1.16 -50.00
CA THR A 74 -40.24 2.58 -50.41
C THR A 74 -39.17 3.34 -49.64
N SER A 75 -38.19 3.90 -50.35
CA SER A 75 -37.15 4.78 -49.84
C SER A 75 -37.69 6.16 -49.49
N PRO A 76 -37.12 6.83 -48.48
CA PRO A 76 -36.85 8.26 -48.60
C PRO A 76 -35.36 8.54 -48.41
N SER A 77 -34.84 9.33 -49.35
CA SER A 77 -33.48 9.84 -49.42
C SER A 77 -33.05 10.50 -48.10
N SER A 78 -32.03 9.94 -47.45
CA SER A 78 -31.32 10.57 -46.34
C SER A 78 -30.00 11.13 -46.87
N LEU A 79 -29.82 12.44 -46.74
CA LEU A 79 -28.55 13.12 -46.98
C LEU A 79 -27.47 12.48 -46.13
N ALA A 80 -26.42 11.96 -46.76
CA ALA A 80 -25.22 11.50 -46.07
C ALA A 80 -24.47 12.71 -45.50
N LEU A 81 -24.64 12.98 -44.20
CA LEU A 81 -23.60 13.66 -43.45
C LEU A 81 -22.38 12.73 -43.44
N ALA A 82 -21.24 13.23 -43.92
CA ALA A 82 -19.95 12.60 -43.70
C ALA A 82 -19.71 12.47 -42.19
N GLY A 83 -20.05 11.32 -41.64
CA GLY A 83 -19.69 10.94 -40.28
C GLY A 83 -18.18 10.79 -40.24
N GLY A 84 -17.50 11.79 -39.68
CA GLY A 84 -16.13 11.64 -39.25
C GLY A 84 -16.05 10.39 -38.38
N THR A 85 -15.21 9.44 -38.77
CA THR A 85 -14.83 8.32 -37.93
C THR A 85 -14.47 8.86 -36.55
N PRO A 86 -15.06 8.37 -35.44
CA PRO A 86 -14.57 8.74 -34.12
C PRO A 86 -13.09 8.43 -34.10
N ALA A 87 -12.29 9.45 -33.76
CA ALA A 87 -10.85 9.29 -33.60
C ALA A 87 -10.64 8.07 -32.70
N ALA A 88 -9.83 7.11 -33.17
CA ALA A 88 -9.31 6.06 -32.32
C ALA A 88 -8.83 6.74 -31.04
N SER A 89 -9.33 6.29 -29.89
CA SER A 89 -8.82 6.68 -28.60
C SER A 89 -7.31 6.56 -28.68
N ALA A 90 -6.59 7.69 -28.66
CA ALA A 90 -5.16 7.65 -28.56
C ALA A 90 -4.84 6.78 -27.35
N ASP A 91 -4.05 5.73 -27.54
CA ASP A 91 -3.53 4.96 -26.41
C ASP A 91 -2.99 5.98 -25.39
N PRO A 92 -3.32 5.85 -24.10
CA PRO A 92 -2.77 6.74 -23.09
C PRO A 92 -1.26 6.80 -23.28
N LEU A 93 -0.70 8.01 -23.37
CA LEU A 93 0.74 8.17 -23.48
C LEU A 93 1.40 7.35 -22.37
N PRO A 94 2.50 6.61 -22.67
CA PRO A 94 3.19 5.82 -21.66
C PRO A 94 3.53 6.71 -20.47
N LEU A 95 3.22 6.24 -19.25
CA LEU A 95 3.60 6.93 -18.01
C LEU A 95 5.12 7.17 -18.07
N PRO A 96 5.59 8.43 -18.05
CA PRO A 96 7.00 8.70 -18.27
C PRO A 96 7.81 8.24 -17.06
N GLY A 97 9.04 7.75 -17.30
CA GLY A 97 9.95 7.40 -16.22
C GLY A 97 10.33 8.61 -15.36
N LEU A 98 10.67 8.37 -14.10
CA LEU A 98 11.04 9.39 -13.13
C LEU A 98 12.55 9.52 -12.95
N ARG A 99 13.00 10.73 -12.66
CA ARG A 99 14.33 11.04 -12.15
C ARG A 99 14.28 12.07 -11.02
N ALA A 100 15.16 11.92 -10.06
CA ALA A 100 15.50 12.97 -9.12
C ALA A 100 16.45 13.97 -9.82
N GLN A 101 16.04 15.24 -9.86
CA GLN A 101 16.85 16.32 -10.40
C GLN A 101 16.82 17.50 -9.45
N ALA A 102 18.01 17.90 -8.96
CA ALA A 102 18.14 18.86 -7.87
C ALA A 102 17.21 18.47 -6.70
N ASN A 103 16.26 19.32 -6.34
CA ASN A 103 15.34 19.08 -5.25
C ASN A 103 13.94 18.61 -5.67
N ARG A 104 13.78 18.07 -6.89
CA ARG A 104 12.48 17.71 -7.46
C ARG A 104 12.50 16.36 -8.16
N LEU A 105 11.34 15.70 -8.15
CA LEU A 105 11.06 14.64 -9.10
C LEU A 105 10.72 15.26 -10.45
N THR A 106 11.25 14.65 -11.50
CA THR A 106 11.03 15.06 -12.89
C THR A 106 10.75 13.85 -13.76
N ASP A 107 10.09 14.07 -14.90
CA ASP A 107 10.05 13.09 -15.96
C ASP A 107 11.38 13.06 -16.76
N MET A 108 11.48 12.15 -17.72
CA MET A 108 12.66 12.04 -18.59
C MET A 108 12.92 13.27 -19.48
N MET A 109 11.97 14.21 -19.58
CA MET A 109 12.08 15.47 -20.32
C MET A 109 12.41 16.66 -19.39
N GLY A 110 12.60 16.41 -18.09
CA GLY A 110 12.88 17.43 -17.08
C GLY A 110 11.64 18.19 -16.60
N GLN A 111 10.43 17.74 -16.93
CA GLN A 111 9.20 18.35 -16.39
C GLN A 111 8.99 17.91 -14.94
N PRO A 112 8.70 18.81 -14.00
CA PRO A 112 8.42 18.45 -12.62
C PRO A 112 7.23 17.48 -12.51
N VAL A 113 7.40 16.44 -11.68
CA VAL A 113 6.34 15.47 -11.35
C VAL A 113 6.11 15.50 -9.84
N GLN A 114 4.85 15.64 -9.42
CA GLN A 114 4.47 15.50 -8.02
C GLN A 114 3.67 14.21 -7.85
N LEU A 115 4.08 13.38 -6.89
CA LEU A 115 3.38 12.15 -6.55
C LEU A 115 2.37 12.45 -5.46
N HIS A 116 1.08 12.36 -5.79
CA HIS A 116 -0.03 12.40 -4.84
C HIS A 116 -0.61 11.00 -4.77
N GLY A 117 -0.24 10.27 -3.73
CA GLY A 117 -0.44 8.83 -3.69
C GLY A 117 -1.17 8.32 -2.47
N VAL A 118 -1.30 7.00 -2.41
CA VAL A 118 -1.81 6.28 -1.24
C VAL A 118 -0.93 5.08 -0.92
N ASN A 119 -0.91 4.70 0.36
CA ASN A 119 -0.31 3.46 0.82
C ASN A 119 -1.31 2.31 0.67
N ARG A 120 -0.90 1.20 0.05
CA ARG A 120 -1.71 -0.01 -0.09
C ARG A 120 -1.13 -1.12 0.80
N SER A 121 -1.48 -1.08 2.08
CA SER A 121 -1.16 -2.13 3.05
C SER A 121 -1.80 -3.48 2.68
N GLY A 122 -1.12 -4.58 3.02
CA GLY A 122 -1.56 -5.96 2.82
C GLY A 122 -0.46 -6.89 2.35
N THR A 123 0.41 -6.44 1.44
CA THR A 123 1.45 -7.28 0.81
C THR A 123 2.59 -7.60 1.76
N GLU A 124 2.81 -6.78 2.77
CA GLU A 124 3.80 -6.96 3.83
C GLU A 124 3.44 -8.06 4.83
N TYR A 125 2.15 -8.39 4.99
CA TYR A 125 1.71 -9.28 6.08
C TYR A 125 0.85 -10.46 5.66
N ALA A 126 0.07 -10.36 4.57
CA ALA A 126 -0.89 -11.41 4.21
C ALA A 126 -0.21 -12.76 3.93
N CYS A 127 0.95 -12.72 3.25
CA CYS A 127 1.68 -13.91 2.84
C CYS A 127 2.29 -14.62 4.05
N ILE A 128 3.01 -13.90 4.90
CA ILE A 128 3.68 -14.50 6.06
C ILE A 128 2.68 -15.01 7.10
N GLN A 129 1.48 -14.41 7.14
CA GLN A 129 0.34 -14.88 7.95
C GLN A 129 -0.42 -16.05 7.30
N GLY A 130 -0.12 -16.39 6.04
CA GLY A 130 -0.56 -17.63 5.40
C GLY A 130 -1.98 -17.65 4.86
N TRP A 131 -2.57 -16.51 4.53
CA TRP A 131 -3.94 -16.45 3.99
C TRP A 131 -4.07 -15.77 2.62
N GLY A 132 -3.01 -15.17 2.07
CA GLY A 132 -3.03 -14.60 0.72
C GLY A 132 -1.80 -13.74 0.42
N ILE A 133 -1.78 -13.05 -0.71
CA ILE A 133 -0.73 -12.06 -1.05
C ILE A 133 -1.23 -10.65 -0.79
N PHE A 134 -2.50 -10.37 -1.09
CA PHE A 134 -3.09 -9.04 -0.97
C PHE A 134 -4.20 -9.02 0.08
N SER A 135 -4.20 -7.99 0.93
CA SER A 135 -5.35 -7.64 1.79
C SER A 135 -6.38 -6.78 1.05
N GLY A 136 -7.35 -7.45 0.43
CA GLY A 136 -8.42 -6.81 -0.36
C GLY A 136 -8.12 -6.75 -1.86
N PRO A 137 -9.00 -6.13 -2.66
CA PRO A 137 -8.87 -6.02 -4.11
C PRO A 137 -7.57 -5.32 -4.57
N ASN A 138 -7.08 -5.76 -5.73
CA ASN A 138 -5.87 -5.29 -6.40
C ASN A 138 -6.05 -5.29 -7.93
N ASP A 139 -7.29 -5.02 -8.38
CA ASP A 139 -7.74 -5.13 -9.77
C ASP A 139 -8.02 -3.75 -10.40
N ALA A 140 -8.39 -3.71 -11.68
CA ALA A 140 -8.64 -2.45 -12.38
C ALA A 140 -9.74 -1.59 -11.73
N ALA A 141 -10.72 -2.21 -11.04
CA ALA A 141 -11.80 -1.47 -10.39
C ALA A 141 -11.29 -0.72 -9.15
N SER A 142 -10.46 -1.36 -8.31
CA SER A 142 -9.88 -0.66 -7.15
C SER A 142 -8.92 0.46 -7.56
N LEU A 143 -8.22 0.30 -8.69
CA LEU A 143 -7.33 1.31 -9.27
C LEU A 143 -8.13 2.49 -9.84
N GLN A 144 -9.28 2.23 -10.48
CA GLN A 144 -10.17 3.29 -10.96
C GLN A 144 -10.71 4.15 -9.82
N ALA A 145 -11.02 3.55 -8.66
CA ALA A 145 -11.44 4.29 -7.47
C ALA A 145 -10.35 5.26 -6.98
N MET A 146 -9.08 4.83 -6.95
CA MET A 146 -7.93 5.69 -6.64
C MET A 146 -7.81 6.84 -7.65
N LYS A 147 -7.95 6.56 -8.95
CA LYS A 147 -7.86 7.59 -10.01
C LYS A 147 -8.95 8.65 -9.89
N LEU A 148 -10.16 8.28 -9.48
CA LEU A 148 -11.23 9.25 -9.25
C LEU A 148 -10.86 10.25 -8.14
N TRP A 149 -10.12 9.81 -7.12
CA TRP A 149 -9.54 10.66 -6.08
C TRP A 149 -8.32 11.46 -6.55
N GLY A 150 -7.78 11.17 -7.73
CA GLY A 150 -6.67 11.92 -8.33
C GLY A 150 -5.31 11.38 -7.91
N VAL A 151 -5.31 10.17 -7.37
CA VAL A 151 -4.11 9.42 -7.02
C VAL A 151 -3.33 9.10 -8.29
N ASN A 152 -2.03 9.39 -8.27
CA ASN A 152 -1.11 9.06 -9.36
C ASN A 152 0.07 8.17 -8.92
N ALA A 153 0.12 7.76 -7.65
CA ALA A 153 1.15 6.88 -7.12
C ALA A 153 0.58 5.94 -6.05
N VAL A 154 1.07 4.70 -6.00
CA VAL A 154 0.71 3.73 -4.98
C VAL A 154 1.97 3.15 -4.36
N ARG A 155 2.09 3.26 -3.03
CA ARG A 155 3.13 2.58 -2.26
C ARG A 155 2.66 1.19 -1.88
N VAL A 156 3.52 0.21 -2.17
CA VAL A 156 3.28 -1.23 -2.04
C VAL A 156 4.30 -1.78 -1.03
N PRO A 157 3.90 -1.93 0.24
CA PRO A 157 4.77 -2.46 1.28
C PRO A 157 5.07 -3.94 1.05
N LEU A 158 6.34 -4.31 0.98
CA LEU A 158 6.77 -5.68 0.70
C LEU A 158 7.32 -6.38 1.95
N ASN A 159 7.36 -7.70 1.87
CA ASN A 159 7.93 -8.56 2.90
C ASN A 159 9.09 -9.37 2.33
N GLU A 160 10.24 -9.29 3.01
CA GLU A 160 11.50 -9.92 2.60
C GLU A 160 11.36 -11.43 2.41
N ASP A 161 10.89 -12.13 3.44
CA ASP A 161 10.76 -13.58 3.44
C ASP A 161 9.73 -14.05 2.41
N CYS A 162 8.64 -13.29 2.25
CA CYS A 162 7.64 -13.57 1.22
C CYS A 162 8.18 -13.38 -0.19
N TRP A 163 8.98 -12.34 -0.43
CA TRP A 163 9.60 -12.12 -1.72
C TRP A 163 10.64 -13.19 -2.05
N LEU A 164 11.50 -13.54 -1.10
CA LEU A 164 12.59 -14.50 -1.27
C LEU A 164 12.13 -15.97 -1.17
N GLY A 165 11.01 -16.23 -0.50
CA GLY A 165 10.50 -17.58 -0.26
C GLY A 165 11.28 -18.35 0.81
N ILE A 166 11.72 -17.66 1.87
CA ILE A 166 12.62 -18.19 2.91
C ILE A 166 11.97 -18.16 4.31
N ASN A 167 12.70 -18.65 5.32
CA ASN A 167 12.38 -18.50 6.76
C ASN A 167 10.96 -18.91 7.19
N GLY A 168 10.36 -19.86 6.47
CA GLY A 168 9.02 -20.37 6.78
C GLY A 168 7.89 -19.61 6.10
N ALA A 169 8.18 -18.67 5.19
CA ALA A 169 7.17 -18.04 4.35
C ALA A 169 6.34 -19.10 3.59
N PRO A 170 5.00 -19.10 3.70
CA PRO A 170 4.16 -20.13 3.10
C PRO A 170 4.36 -20.23 1.59
N ALA A 171 4.80 -21.39 1.11
CA ALA A 171 5.14 -21.62 -0.31
C ALA A 171 3.99 -21.36 -1.29
N ALA A 172 2.73 -21.35 -0.82
CA ALA A 172 1.56 -21.00 -1.64
C ALA A 172 1.49 -19.49 -2.00
N TYR A 173 2.19 -18.63 -1.25
CA TYR A 173 2.09 -17.18 -1.37
C TYR A 173 3.44 -16.48 -1.44
N SER A 174 4.56 -17.22 -1.42
CA SER A 174 5.92 -16.67 -1.34
C SER A 174 6.77 -17.00 -2.59
N GLY A 175 7.99 -16.47 -2.64
CA GLY A 175 8.95 -16.68 -3.72
C GLY A 175 8.40 -16.23 -5.08
N ALA A 176 8.55 -17.06 -6.10
CA ALA A 176 8.12 -16.74 -7.46
C ALA A 176 6.63 -16.36 -7.58
N ILE A 177 5.76 -16.91 -6.71
CA ILE A 177 4.32 -16.59 -6.71
C ILE A 177 4.10 -15.16 -6.23
N TYR A 178 4.74 -14.77 -5.12
CA TYR A 178 4.71 -13.41 -4.61
C TYR A 178 5.28 -12.42 -5.63
N GLN A 179 6.46 -12.73 -6.17
CA GLN A 179 7.14 -11.88 -7.15
C GLN A 179 6.28 -11.66 -8.40
N GLN A 180 5.63 -12.70 -8.94
CA GLN A 180 4.74 -12.57 -10.08
C GLN A 180 3.53 -11.68 -9.76
N ALA A 181 2.90 -11.89 -8.60
CA ALA A 181 1.76 -11.10 -8.17
C ALA A 181 2.09 -9.60 -8.02
N ILE A 182 3.27 -9.27 -7.47
CA ILE A 182 3.75 -7.89 -7.39
C ILE A 182 4.07 -7.32 -8.78
N ARG A 183 4.71 -8.10 -9.67
CA ARG A 183 4.94 -7.68 -11.07
C ARG A 183 3.63 -7.32 -11.78
N ASP A 184 2.62 -8.17 -11.66
CA ASP A 184 1.33 -7.97 -12.31
C ASP A 184 0.62 -6.73 -11.76
N TYR A 185 0.71 -6.50 -10.45
CA TYR A 185 0.13 -5.32 -9.82
C TYR A 185 0.85 -4.02 -10.23
N VAL A 186 2.18 -4.02 -10.28
CA VAL A 186 2.97 -2.89 -10.79
C VAL A 186 2.64 -2.60 -12.26
N ALA A 187 2.55 -3.64 -13.10
CA ALA A 187 2.16 -3.47 -14.49
C ALA A 187 0.76 -2.86 -14.62
N LEU A 188 -0.20 -3.31 -13.81
CA LEU A 188 -1.55 -2.76 -13.77
C LEU A 188 -1.56 -1.29 -13.31
N LEU A 189 -0.76 -0.92 -12.31
CA LEU A 189 -0.57 0.46 -11.87
C LEU A 189 -0.06 1.34 -13.02
N ASN A 190 1.03 0.91 -13.68
CA ASN A 190 1.65 1.68 -14.74
C ASN A 190 0.75 1.82 -15.98
N GLN A 191 0.03 0.75 -16.37
CA GLN A 191 -0.99 0.79 -17.42
C GLN A 191 -2.15 1.75 -17.11
N ASN A 192 -2.37 2.04 -15.83
CA ASN A 192 -3.38 2.97 -15.36
C ASN A 192 -2.84 4.38 -15.08
N ALA A 193 -1.61 4.67 -15.53
CA ALA A 193 -0.90 5.94 -15.32
C ALA A 193 -0.65 6.26 -13.83
N MET A 194 -0.34 5.22 -13.04
CA MET A 194 0.10 5.35 -11.65
C MET A 194 1.53 4.81 -11.46
N TYR A 195 2.34 5.56 -10.73
CA TYR A 195 3.67 5.13 -10.30
C TYR A 195 3.56 4.11 -9.17
N ALA A 196 4.54 3.19 -9.08
CA ALA A 196 4.64 2.25 -7.98
C ALA A 196 5.85 2.61 -7.11
N ILE A 197 5.66 2.64 -5.79
CA ILE A 197 6.75 2.73 -4.81
C ILE A 197 6.81 1.38 -4.10
N LEU A 198 7.88 0.62 -4.32
CA LEU A 198 8.11 -0.64 -3.65
C LEU A 198 8.96 -0.38 -2.41
N ASP A 199 8.47 -0.80 -1.25
CA ASP A 199 9.10 -0.56 0.05
C ASP A 199 9.47 -1.88 0.73
N LEU A 200 10.67 -1.99 1.29
CA LEU A 200 11.00 -3.08 2.21
C LEU A 200 10.38 -2.77 3.57
N HIS A 201 9.18 -3.33 3.79
CA HIS A 201 8.39 -3.01 4.96
C HIS A 201 8.73 -3.90 6.14
N TRP A 202 8.71 -5.23 5.92
CA TRP A 202 9.06 -6.23 6.94
C TRP A 202 10.26 -7.07 6.49
N SER A 203 11.25 -7.18 7.37
CA SER A 203 12.47 -7.98 7.24
C SER A 203 12.77 -8.67 8.56
N ALA A 204 13.62 -9.70 8.55
CA ALA A 204 14.05 -10.36 9.77
C ALA A 204 15.41 -11.07 9.61
N PRO A 205 16.29 -10.99 10.63
CA PRO A 205 17.61 -11.60 10.56
C PRO A 205 17.58 -13.13 10.70
N GLY A 206 18.60 -13.77 10.14
CA GLY A 206 18.88 -15.19 10.30
C GLY A 206 17.76 -16.07 9.77
N THR A 207 17.11 -16.83 10.65
CA THR A 207 15.97 -17.70 10.28
C THR A 207 14.66 -17.26 10.91
N ALA A 208 14.63 -16.07 11.51
CA ALA A 208 13.41 -15.53 12.09
C ALA A 208 12.44 -15.13 10.96
N PRO A 209 11.13 -15.38 11.12
CA PRO A 209 10.18 -14.95 10.12
C PRO A 209 9.94 -13.43 10.20
N ALA A 210 9.89 -12.76 9.06
CA ALA A 210 9.56 -11.35 8.91
C ALA A 210 8.08 -11.08 9.20
N THR A 211 7.69 -11.08 10.48
CA THR A 211 6.29 -10.88 10.93
C THR A 211 6.01 -9.50 11.49
N TRP A 212 7.02 -8.63 11.54
CA TRP A 212 6.93 -7.26 12.02
C TRP A 212 8.06 -6.43 11.41
N MET A 213 8.00 -5.13 11.62
CA MET A 213 9.07 -4.21 11.22
C MET A 213 10.32 -4.37 12.09
N ALA A 214 11.49 -4.48 11.46
CA ALA A 214 12.78 -4.49 12.12
C ALA A 214 13.32 -3.06 12.31
N ALA A 215 14.34 -2.88 13.17
CA ALA A 215 14.95 -1.56 13.43
C ALA A 215 15.74 -1.00 12.24
N MET A 216 16.31 -1.89 11.45
CA MET A 216 17.12 -1.66 10.27
C MET A 216 17.04 -2.90 9.36
N PRO A 217 17.39 -2.80 8.08
CA PRO A 217 17.61 -3.95 7.21
C PRO A 217 18.67 -4.89 7.79
N ASP A 218 18.45 -6.20 7.74
CA ASP A 218 19.45 -7.18 8.15
C ASP A 218 20.42 -7.50 6.99
N ILE A 219 21.65 -7.84 7.35
CA ILE A 219 22.67 -8.20 6.35
C ILE A 219 22.46 -9.62 5.78
N ASP A 220 21.63 -10.44 6.44
CA ASP A 220 21.47 -11.84 6.08
C ASP A 220 20.68 -11.97 4.77
N HIS A 221 19.65 -11.13 4.57
CA HIS A 221 18.71 -11.26 3.45
C HIS A 221 18.39 -9.94 2.73
N SER A 222 18.48 -8.77 3.37
CA SER A 222 17.97 -7.54 2.75
C SER A 222 18.73 -7.12 1.49
N LEU A 223 20.02 -7.48 1.38
CA LEU A 223 20.80 -7.25 0.16
C LEU A 223 20.35 -8.15 -1.00
N ASP A 224 20.00 -9.40 -0.73
CA ASP A 224 19.48 -10.35 -1.72
C ASP A 224 18.06 -9.97 -2.14
N PHE A 225 17.24 -9.53 -1.19
CA PHE A 225 15.93 -8.94 -1.44
C PHE A 225 16.03 -7.79 -2.44
N TRP A 226 16.86 -6.78 -2.15
CA TRP A 226 16.97 -5.60 -3.03
C TRP A 226 17.62 -5.92 -4.37
N SER A 227 18.59 -6.84 -4.41
CA SER A 227 19.15 -7.32 -5.68
C SER A 227 18.08 -8.00 -6.54
N SER A 228 17.18 -8.78 -5.91
CA SER A 228 16.09 -9.48 -6.60
C SER A 228 14.98 -8.54 -7.07
N VAL A 229 14.53 -7.61 -6.21
CA VAL A 229 13.55 -6.56 -6.57
C VAL A 229 14.09 -5.69 -7.70
N ALA A 230 15.31 -5.16 -7.55
CA ALA A 230 15.92 -4.32 -8.57
C ALA A 230 16.16 -5.08 -9.89
N GLY A 231 16.60 -6.35 -9.82
CA GLY A 231 16.72 -7.21 -10.99
C GLY A 231 15.39 -7.44 -11.72
N THR A 232 14.28 -7.47 -10.97
CA THR A 232 12.93 -7.66 -11.50
C THR A 232 12.38 -6.40 -12.18
N PHE A 233 12.65 -5.22 -11.63
CA PHE A 233 12.04 -3.95 -12.07
C PHE A 233 12.99 -2.99 -12.79
N LYS A 234 14.27 -3.35 -12.97
CA LYS A 234 15.20 -2.55 -13.77
C LYS A 234 14.67 -2.31 -15.18
N GLY A 235 14.87 -1.09 -15.68
CA GLY A 235 14.33 -0.65 -16.98
C GLY A 235 12.88 -0.17 -16.90
N ASN A 236 12.19 -0.32 -15.76
CA ASN A 236 10.92 0.34 -15.51
C ASN A 236 11.13 1.54 -14.57
N ASP A 237 11.55 2.67 -15.11
CA ASP A 237 11.79 3.91 -14.34
C ASP A 237 10.50 4.59 -13.82
N THR A 238 9.33 3.96 -14.00
CA THR A 238 8.08 4.37 -13.31
C THR A 238 7.93 3.72 -11.93
N VAL A 239 8.91 2.91 -11.52
CA VAL A 239 8.99 2.29 -10.20
C VAL A 239 10.06 2.99 -9.37
N VAL A 240 9.70 3.35 -8.13
CA VAL A 240 10.60 3.87 -7.10
C VAL A 240 10.91 2.75 -6.10
N PHE A 241 12.16 2.65 -5.67
CA PHE A 241 12.60 1.70 -4.64
C PHE A 241 12.82 2.44 -3.32
N GLU A 242 11.93 2.30 -2.36
CA GLU A 242 12.13 2.81 -1.00
C GLU A 242 12.81 1.74 -0.15
N VAL A 243 14.08 1.94 0.17
CA VAL A 243 14.95 0.81 0.57
C VAL A 243 14.61 0.21 1.93
N PHE A 244 13.90 0.95 2.76
CA PHE A 244 13.42 0.51 4.06
C PHE A 244 12.36 1.47 4.60
N ASN A 245 11.31 0.91 5.17
CA ASN A 245 10.15 1.67 5.66
C ASN A 245 10.51 2.73 6.71
N GLU A 246 11.04 2.30 7.85
CA GLU A 246 11.20 3.15 9.02
C GLU A 246 12.46 2.77 9.80
N PRO A 247 13.62 3.38 9.50
CA PRO A 247 14.83 3.18 10.29
C PRO A 247 14.68 3.74 11.71
N TYR A 248 14.97 2.91 12.71
CA TYR A 248 15.04 3.34 14.12
C TYR A 248 16.21 2.71 14.91
N PRO A 249 17.46 2.71 14.38
CA PRO A 249 18.62 2.33 15.20
C PRO A 249 18.77 3.27 16.40
N ASP A 250 19.61 2.87 17.37
CA ASP A 250 19.84 3.63 18.61
C ASP A 250 18.53 3.94 19.37
N SER A 251 17.59 3.00 19.38
CA SER A 251 16.25 3.18 19.97
C SER A 251 15.46 4.36 19.37
N GLY A 252 15.66 4.65 18.09
CA GLY A 252 14.96 5.71 17.37
C GLY A 252 15.45 7.13 17.69
N GLN A 253 16.60 7.28 18.33
CA GLN A 253 17.18 8.60 18.60
C GLN A 253 17.75 9.23 17.32
N ASP A 254 17.59 10.54 17.17
CA ASP A 254 18.29 11.32 16.15
C ASP A 254 19.73 11.64 16.60
N SER A 255 20.60 10.65 16.52
CA SER A 255 21.97 10.71 17.04
C SER A 255 23.02 10.45 15.97
N ALA A 256 24.25 10.96 16.18
CA ALA A 256 25.36 10.67 15.26
C ALA A 256 25.65 9.16 15.16
N ALA A 257 25.51 8.40 16.25
CA ALA A 257 25.68 6.95 16.24
C ALA A 257 24.58 6.25 15.43
N GLY A 258 23.34 6.72 15.54
CA GLY A 258 22.23 6.26 14.71
C GLY A 258 22.47 6.53 13.22
N TRP A 259 22.97 7.72 12.85
CA TRP A 259 23.24 8.09 11.46
C TRP A 259 24.43 7.33 10.85
N VAL A 260 25.49 7.07 11.65
CA VAL A 260 26.59 6.18 11.24
C VAL A 260 26.06 4.77 10.98
N CYS A 261 25.28 4.22 11.92
CA CYS A 261 24.63 2.92 11.72
C CYS A 261 23.76 2.91 10.46
N TRP A 262 22.93 3.93 10.28
CA TRP A 262 22.03 4.06 9.15
C TRP A 262 22.77 3.99 7.82
N ARG A 263 23.86 4.74 7.67
CA ARG A 263 24.65 4.76 6.43
C ARG A 263 25.46 3.49 6.22
N ASP A 264 26.22 3.09 7.26
CA ASP A 264 27.32 2.14 7.14
C ASP A 264 26.91 0.70 7.52
N GLY A 265 25.90 0.55 8.37
CA GLY A 265 25.48 -0.74 8.92
C GLY A 265 26.49 -1.36 9.88
N GLY A 266 26.53 -2.70 9.91
CA GLY A 266 27.37 -3.48 10.82
C GLY A 266 26.75 -3.63 12.21
N THR A 267 27.58 -3.54 13.25
CA THR A 267 27.11 -3.57 14.64
C THR A 267 26.61 -2.21 15.07
N CYS A 268 25.30 -2.12 15.26
CA CYS A 268 24.61 -0.87 15.55
C CYS A 268 24.08 -0.79 16.98
N PRO A 269 24.07 0.40 17.60
CA PRO A 269 23.40 0.60 18.88
C PRO A 269 21.89 0.31 18.75
N GLY A 270 21.32 -0.36 19.75
CA GLY A 270 19.88 -0.68 19.78
C GLY A 270 19.43 -1.74 18.76
N VAL A 271 20.35 -2.35 18.00
CA VAL A 271 20.03 -3.42 17.03
C VAL A 271 20.76 -4.71 17.42
N SER A 272 20.03 -5.83 17.48
CA SER A 272 20.54 -7.11 17.96
C SER A 272 21.13 -8.01 16.87
N PHE A 273 21.14 -7.56 15.62
CA PHE A 273 21.64 -8.27 14.45
C PHE A 273 22.59 -7.38 13.63
N GLN A 274 23.30 -7.97 12.68
CA GLN A 274 24.18 -7.23 11.78
C GLN A 274 23.34 -6.47 10.74
N VAL A 275 23.55 -5.16 10.67
CA VAL A 275 22.75 -4.28 9.83
C VAL A 275 23.34 -4.18 8.43
N ALA A 276 22.49 -4.31 7.41
CA ALA A 276 22.78 -3.77 6.08
C ALA A 276 22.50 -2.26 6.09
N GLY A 277 23.57 -1.46 6.04
CA GLY A 277 23.45 0.00 5.96
C GLY A 277 22.87 0.46 4.62
N MET A 278 22.31 1.66 4.58
CA MET A 278 21.69 2.23 3.39
C MET A 278 22.63 2.29 2.18
N GLN A 279 23.93 2.50 2.40
CA GLN A 279 24.92 2.47 1.31
C GLN A 279 25.01 1.09 0.67
N ALA A 280 24.93 0.02 1.46
CA ALA A 280 25.00 -1.35 0.95
C ALA A 280 23.75 -1.68 0.10
N LEU A 281 22.57 -1.21 0.49
CA LEU A 281 21.33 -1.39 -0.27
C LEU A 281 21.38 -0.64 -1.61
N VAL A 282 21.85 0.62 -1.60
CA VAL A 282 22.07 1.39 -2.84
C VAL A 282 23.04 0.66 -3.77
N ASN A 283 24.14 0.14 -3.24
CA ASN A 283 25.10 -0.64 -4.01
C ASN A 283 24.49 -1.91 -4.59
N ALA A 284 23.73 -2.67 -3.80
CA ALA A 284 23.04 -3.88 -4.24
C ALA A 284 22.09 -3.59 -5.41
N ILE A 285 21.27 -2.54 -5.31
CA ILE A 285 20.37 -2.10 -6.37
C ILE A 285 21.15 -1.72 -7.63
N ARG A 286 22.18 -0.86 -7.50
CA ARG A 286 22.94 -0.38 -8.67
C ARG A 286 23.77 -1.47 -9.33
N ALA A 287 24.23 -2.48 -8.59
CA ALA A 287 24.95 -3.64 -9.13
C ALA A 287 24.11 -4.45 -10.14
N THR A 288 22.78 -4.36 -10.07
CA THR A 288 21.87 -5.02 -11.04
C THR A 288 21.78 -4.30 -12.40
N GLY A 289 22.27 -3.06 -12.47
CA GLY A 289 22.07 -2.12 -13.58
C GLY A 289 20.76 -1.31 -13.50
N ALA A 290 20.02 -1.37 -12.39
CA ALA A 290 18.79 -0.60 -12.22
C ALA A 290 19.05 0.92 -12.18
N THR A 291 18.27 1.66 -12.95
CA THR A 291 18.30 3.13 -13.06
C THR A 291 17.22 3.83 -12.24
N ASN A 292 16.32 3.06 -11.63
CA ASN A 292 15.21 3.51 -10.80
C ASN A 292 15.63 4.53 -9.73
N ILE A 293 14.70 5.39 -9.34
CA ILE A 293 14.87 6.23 -8.16
C ILE A 293 14.99 5.35 -6.92
N ILE A 294 15.91 5.71 -6.03
CA ILE A 294 16.04 5.09 -4.71
C ILE A 294 15.64 6.09 -3.63
N GLY A 295 14.56 5.76 -2.91
CA GLY A 295 14.07 6.48 -1.73
C GLY A 295 14.71 5.96 -0.45
N LEU A 296 15.11 6.87 0.42
CA LEU A 296 15.82 6.57 1.68
C LEU A 296 15.17 7.34 2.83
N GLY A 297 14.51 6.63 3.74
CA GLY A 297 13.99 7.20 4.99
C GLY A 297 15.13 7.57 5.95
N GLY A 298 14.93 8.61 6.77
CA GLY A 298 15.88 8.98 7.82
C GLY A 298 15.69 8.20 9.13
N LEU A 299 16.19 8.74 10.23
CA LEU A 299 16.02 8.14 11.56
C LEU A 299 14.63 8.43 12.14
N ALA A 300 14.39 7.90 13.35
CA ALA A 300 13.17 8.12 14.12
C ALA A 300 11.92 7.76 13.30
N TRP A 301 11.91 6.54 12.75
CA TRP A 301 10.83 6.03 11.91
C TRP A 301 10.60 6.92 10.70
N SER A 302 11.68 7.21 9.96
CA SER A 302 11.65 8.09 8.78
C SER A 302 11.15 9.53 9.04
N ASN A 303 10.99 9.98 10.29
CA ASN A 303 10.54 11.34 10.60
C ASN A 303 11.68 12.36 10.68
N ALA A 304 12.90 11.92 11.01
CA ALA A 304 14.07 12.79 11.16
C ALA A 304 14.94 12.77 9.89
N LEU A 305 14.97 13.87 9.14
CA LEU A 305 15.85 14.10 8.00
C LEU A 305 17.02 15.06 8.28
N THR A 306 17.23 15.38 9.56
CA THR A 306 18.18 16.40 10.07
C THR A 306 19.61 16.22 9.57
N GLN A 307 20.09 14.99 9.43
CA GLN A 307 21.43 14.70 8.91
C GLN A 307 21.42 13.89 7.60
N TRP A 308 20.26 13.78 6.95
CA TRP A 308 20.13 12.98 5.73
C TRP A 308 21.11 13.42 4.65
N VAL A 309 21.28 14.73 4.43
CA VAL A 309 22.23 15.26 3.44
C VAL A 309 23.68 14.94 3.81
N ALA A 310 24.02 15.01 5.10
CA ALA A 310 25.39 14.76 5.56
C ALA A 310 25.78 13.28 5.49
N TYR A 311 24.81 12.37 5.66
CA TYR A 311 25.04 10.92 5.64
C TYR A 311 24.57 10.25 4.35
N LYS A 312 24.01 11.01 3.40
CA LYS A 312 23.44 10.53 2.13
C LYS A 312 24.38 9.51 1.46
N PRO A 313 23.88 8.30 1.12
CA PRO A 313 24.63 7.35 0.33
C PRO A 313 25.12 7.95 -0.99
N THR A 314 26.30 7.54 -1.42
CA THR A 314 26.78 7.82 -2.77
C THR A 314 26.03 6.94 -3.76
N ASP A 315 25.29 7.57 -4.66
CA ASP A 315 24.66 6.92 -5.82
C ASP A 315 25.33 7.43 -7.10
N PRO A 316 25.94 6.55 -7.93
CA PRO A 316 26.59 6.97 -9.18
C PRO A 316 25.63 7.67 -10.15
N LEU A 317 24.31 7.48 -10.01
CA LEU A 317 23.31 8.15 -10.85
C LEU A 317 22.76 9.45 -10.25
N ASN A 318 23.14 9.78 -9.00
CA ASN A 318 22.54 10.86 -8.23
C ASN A 318 21.00 10.83 -8.22
N ASN A 319 20.40 9.64 -8.29
CA ASN A 319 18.96 9.44 -8.47
C ASN A 319 18.29 9.03 -7.15
N LEU A 320 18.54 9.83 -6.11
CA LEU A 320 18.10 9.58 -4.73
C LEU A 320 17.01 10.56 -4.28
N VAL A 321 16.09 10.07 -3.46
CA VAL A 321 15.03 10.84 -2.79
C VAL A 321 15.07 10.60 -1.29
N ALA A 322 14.83 11.64 -0.50
CA ALA A 322 14.62 11.49 0.94
C ALA A 322 13.16 11.11 1.19
N ALA A 323 12.93 9.90 1.71
CA ALA A 323 11.61 9.46 2.13
C ALA A 323 11.29 10.04 3.52
N TRP A 324 10.05 10.47 3.75
CA TRP A 324 9.65 11.11 5.00
C TRP A 324 8.31 10.59 5.51
N HIS A 325 8.27 10.21 6.78
CA HIS A 325 7.03 9.80 7.44
C HIS A 325 6.63 10.87 8.46
N VAL A 326 5.38 11.30 8.40
CA VAL A 326 4.90 12.40 9.23
C VAL A 326 3.47 12.18 9.69
N TYR A 327 3.33 12.02 11.01
CA TYR A 327 2.05 11.96 11.69
C TYR A 327 1.93 13.00 12.80
N ASN A 328 0.69 13.26 13.21
CA ASN A 328 0.35 14.23 14.27
C ASN A 328 0.95 13.89 15.65
N PHE A 329 1.46 12.67 15.82
CA PHE A 329 2.08 12.18 17.05
C PHE A 329 3.61 12.07 16.97
N ASN A 330 4.23 12.45 15.83
CA ASN A 330 5.68 12.45 15.70
C ASN A 330 6.32 13.65 16.41
N ALA A 331 7.63 13.51 16.70
CA ALA A 331 8.44 14.59 17.23
C ALA A 331 8.49 15.79 16.29
N CYS A 332 8.64 15.56 14.98
CA CYS A 332 8.44 16.59 13.97
C CYS A 332 7.04 16.48 13.34
N SER A 333 6.14 17.37 13.78
CA SER A 333 4.71 17.39 13.43
C SER A 333 4.13 18.80 13.26
N ASN A 334 4.95 19.83 13.01
CA ASN A 334 4.48 21.19 12.75
C ASN A 334 5.41 21.98 11.82
N VAL A 335 4.93 23.10 11.29
CA VAL A 335 5.68 23.92 10.31
C VAL A 335 7.07 24.33 10.82
N THR A 336 7.21 24.68 12.10
CA THR A 336 8.52 25.06 12.68
C THR A 336 9.53 23.93 12.53
N CYS A 337 9.13 22.70 12.84
CA CYS A 337 10.01 21.55 12.67
C CYS A 337 10.19 21.19 11.19
N TYR A 338 9.17 21.34 10.34
CA TYR A 338 9.28 21.06 8.90
C TYR A 338 10.33 21.97 8.27
N ASP A 339 10.29 23.27 8.56
CA ASP A 339 11.27 24.23 8.05
C ASP A 339 12.68 23.99 8.61
N THR A 340 12.79 23.62 9.90
CA THR A 340 14.09 23.46 10.56
C THR A 340 14.76 22.12 10.23
N TYR A 341 14.00 21.03 10.17
CA TYR A 341 14.55 19.67 10.10
C TYR A 341 14.38 19.00 8.74
N ILE A 342 13.37 19.39 7.96
CA ILE A 342 13.05 18.80 6.65
C ILE A 342 13.45 19.74 5.51
N GLY A 343 13.24 21.04 5.70
CA GLY A 343 13.58 22.10 4.75
C GLY A 343 15.01 22.02 4.20
N PRO A 344 16.05 21.82 5.03
CA PRO A 344 17.44 21.70 4.54
C PRO A 344 17.66 20.53 3.56
N ALA A 345 16.97 19.40 3.75
CA ALA A 345 17.00 18.28 2.82
C ALA A 345 16.16 18.59 1.56
N ALA A 346 14.95 19.12 1.73
CA ALA A 346 14.05 19.52 0.65
C ALA A 346 14.59 20.65 -0.26
N ALA A 347 15.64 21.35 0.18
CA ALA A 347 16.35 22.34 -0.64
C ALA A 347 17.41 21.69 -1.56
N GLN A 348 17.82 20.45 -1.31
CA GLN A 348 18.97 19.81 -1.96
C GLN A 348 18.62 18.54 -2.72
N VAL A 349 17.63 17.79 -2.23
CA VAL A 349 17.12 16.56 -2.84
C VAL A 349 15.59 16.57 -2.84
N PRO A 350 14.93 15.80 -3.70
CA PRO A 350 13.49 15.65 -3.60
C PRO A 350 13.16 14.98 -2.27
N VAL A 351 12.10 15.46 -1.64
CA VAL A 351 11.48 14.84 -0.47
C VAL A 351 10.16 14.23 -0.93
N LEU A 352 9.96 12.95 -0.63
CA LEU A 352 8.70 12.27 -0.86
C LEU A 352 8.17 11.82 0.49
N ALA A 353 7.05 12.40 0.93
CA ALA A 353 6.43 11.95 2.17
C ALA A 353 5.69 10.63 1.92
N THR A 354 6.41 9.51 2.04
CA THR A 354 5.91 8.18 1.71
C THR A 354 4.83 7.69 2.66
N GLU A 355 4.71 8.33 3.84
CA GLU A 355 3.55 8.22 4.72
C GLU A 355 3.19 9.59 5.33
N VAL A 356 1.93 9.99 5.12
CA VAL A 356 1.29 11.11 5.83
C VAL A 356 0.01 10.61 6.48
N GLY A 357 -0.21 10.96 7.75
CA GLY A 357 -1.48 10.65 8.39
C GLY A 357 -1.77 11.32 9.73
N ALA A 358 -2.99 11.14 10.21
CA ALA A 358 -3.42 11.65 11.52
C ALA A 358 -4.44 10.70 12.18
N ASN A 359 -4.12 10.23 13.37
CA ASN A 359 -4.92 9.20 14.07
C ASN A 359 -6.21 9.72 14.74
N ASN A 360 -6.56 10.98 14.52
CA ASN A 360 -7.65 11.70 15.16
C ASN A 360 -8.49 12.52 14.16
N CYS A 361 -8.31 12.30 12.84
CA CYS A 361 -8.93 13.09 11.78
C CYS A 361 -8.66 14.60 11.88
N ASP A 362 -7.47 14.98 12.37
CA ASP A 362 -7.07 16.39 12.42
C ASP A 362 -6.84 16.94 11.01
N GLN A 363 -7.90 17.53 10.46
CA GLN A 363 -7.90 18.18 9.15
C GLN A 363 -6.91 19.34 9.08
N ALA A 364 -6.77 20.11 10.16
CA ALA A 364 -5.86 21.26 10.15
C ALA A 364 -4.41 20.78 10.04
N TYR A 365 -4.05 19.74 10.79
CA TYR A 365 -2.73 19.11 10.70
C TYR A 365 -2.45 18.54 9.31
N LEU A 366 -3.35 17.71 8.75
CA LEU A 366 -3.17 17.09 7.44
C LEU A 366 -3.02 18.14 6.33
N ASN A 367 -3.92 19.13 6.30
CA ASN A 367 -3.84 20.19 5.31
C ASN A 367 -2.57 21.03 5.47
N THR A 368 -2.10 21.25 6.71
CA THR A 368 -0.85 21.99 6.98
C THR A 368 0.36 21.30 6.35
N VAL A 369 0.52 19.99 6.55
CA VAL A 369 1.67 19.25 6.02
C VAL A 369 1.58 19.08 4.50
N MET A 370 0.40 18.77 3.95
CA MET A 370 0.23 18.66 2.49
C MET A 370 0.47 20.00 1.80
N SER A 371 -0.07 21.11 2.32
CA SER A 371 0.16 22.44 1.76
C SER A 371 1.64 22.85 1.84
N TRP A 372 2.36 22.44 2.89
CA TRP A 372 3.80 22.69 3.03
C TRP A 372 4.61 21.96 1.94
N LEU A 373 4.20 20.75 1.58
CA LEU A 373 4.79 19.94 0.50
C LEU A 373 4.41 20.50 -0.89
N ASP A 374 3.14 20.83 -1.11
CA ASP A 374 2.63 21.43 -2.36
C ASP A 374 3.39 22.73 -2.70
N ALA A 375 3.56 23.61 -1.70
CA ALA A 375 4.30 24.87 -1.87
C ALA A 375 5.77 24.67 -2.25
N ARG A 376 6.33 23.47 -2.01
CA ARG A 376 7.71 23.08 -2.35
C ARG A 376 7.78 22.15 -3.56
N GLN A 377 6.63 21.84 -4.16
CA GLN A 377 6.49 20.91 -5.28
C GLN A 377 7.02 19.51 -4.95
N GLN A 378 6.74 19.04 -3.74
CA GLN A 378 7.12 17.72 -3.21
C GLN A 378 5.91 16.77 -3.19
N GLY A 379 6.17 15.46 -3.23
CA GLY A 379 5.09 14.46 -3.22
C GLY A 379 4.73 13.95 -1.82
N TYR A 380 3.56 13.32 -1.70
CA TYR A 380 3.10 12.66 -0.49
C TYR A 380 2.13 11.52 -0.77
N LEU A 381 2.10 10.54 0.13
CA LEU A 381 1.18 9.40 0.09
C LEU A 381 0.43 9.26 1.40
N ALA A 382 -0.90 9.31 1.35
CA ALA A 382 -1.71 9.13 2.53
C ALA A 382 -1.74 7.67 2.98
N TRP A 383 -1.52 7.45 4.28
CA TRP A 383 -1.77 6.18 4.94
C TRP A 383 -3.24 6.15 5.41
N THR A 384 -4.13 5.24 5.00
CA THR A 384 -3.97 4.07 4.12
C THR A 384 -5.20 3.76 3.26
N TRP A 385 -5.00 3.25 2.04
CA TRP A 385 -6.08 2.79 1.15
C TRP A 385 -6.56 1.38 1.52
N THR A 386 -7.33 1.30 2.60
CA THR A 386 -7.93 0.07 3.13
C THR A 386 -9.38 0.31 3.53
N ALA A 387 -10.21 -0.74 3.45
CA ALA A 387 -11.61 -0.72 3.92
C ALA A 387 -11.78 -1.33 5.33
N TRP A 388 -10.66 -1.47 6.06
CA TRP A 388 -10.58 -2.10 7.38
C TRP A 388 -9.66 -1.26 8.28
N GLY A 389 -9.74 -1.44 9.60
CA GLY A 389 -8.93 -0.70 10.58
C GLY A 389 -9.66 0.47 11.27
N GLY A 390 -10.79 0.91 10.71
CA GLY A 390 -11.58 2.02 11.26
C GLY A 390 -11.10 3.38 10.75
N ASP A 391 -11.96 4.39 10.90
CA ASP A 391 -11.82 5.73 10.33
C ASP A 391 -10.56 6.48 10.82
N CYS A 392 -10.69 7.35 11.81
CA CYS A 392 -9.58 8.19 12.27
C CYS A 392 -8.45 7.39 12.93
N SER A 393 -8.78 6.49 13.86
CA SER A 393 -7.76 5.77 14.65
C SER A 393 -6.99 4.74 13.83
N GLY A 394 -7.64 4.17 12.80
CA GLY A 394 -7.03 3.24 11.87
C GLY A 394 -6.44 3.91 10.63
N MET A 395 -6.72 5.21 10.43
CA MET A 395 -6.34 5.99 9.27
C MET A 395 -6.80 5.33 7.95
N ALA A 396 -7.92 4.62 7.97
CA ALA A 396 -8.49 4.03 6.76
C ALA A 396 -9.07 5.15 5.89
N LEU A 397 -8.58 5.32 4.66
CA LEU A 397 -9.08 6.32 3.73
C LEU A 397 -10.48 5.97 3.23
N ILE A 398 -10.81 4.70 3.05
CA ILE A 398 -12.03 4.26 2.38
C ILE A 398 -12.89 3.38 3.30
N SER A 399 -14.22 3.45 3.17
CA SER A 399 -15.13 2.52 3.83
C SER A 399 -15.41 1.28 2.98
N ASP A 400 -15.12 1.35 1.68
CA ASP A 400 -15.24 0.26 0.73
C ASP A 400 -14.32 0.47 -0.48
N TYR A 401 -14.03 -0.61 -1.23
CA TYR A 401 -13.12 -0.57 -2.36
C TYR A 401 -13.68 0.06 -3.64
N SER A 402 -14.92 0.59 -3.61
CA SER A 402 -15.41 1.48 -4.68
C SER A 402 -14.92 2.92 -4.49
N GLY A 403 -14.23 3.21 -3.39
CA GLY A 403 -13.61 4.50 -3.12
C GLY A 403 -14.50 5.46 -2.33
N THR A 404 -15.50 4.96 -1.59
CA THR A 404 -16.26 5.79 -0.66
C THR A 404 -15.35 6.27 0.47
N PRO A 405 -15.17 7.60 0.67
CA PRO A 405 -14.28 8.10 1.71
C PRO A 405 -14.85 7.87 3.11
N THR A 406 -13.97 7.56 4.07
CA THR A 406 -14.23 7.76 5.50
C THR A 406 -14.17 9.26 5.86
N ALA A 407 -14.37 9.66 7.13
CA ALA A 407 -14.16 11.06 7.51
C ALA A 407 -12.68 11.46 7.34
N TYR A 408 -11.76 10.57 7.71
CA TYR A 408 -10.33 10.72 7.47
C TYR A 408 -10.01 10.83 5.97
N GLY A 409 -10.56 9.93 5.15
CA GLY A 409 -10.37 9.94 3.71
C GLY A 409 -10.95 11.17 3.02
N GLN A 410 -12.06 11.71 3.51
CA GLN A 410 -12.67 12.91 2.96
C GLN A 410 -11.73 14.12 3.05
N ILE A 411 -10.92 14.23 4.11
CA ILE A 411 -9.92 15.28 4.26
C ILE A 411 -8.92 15.21 3.09
N TYR A 412 -8.34 14.04 2.87
CA TYR A 412 -7.36 13.82 1.81
C TYR A 412 -7.96 14.00 0.42
N GLN A 413 -9.14 13.40 0.17
CA GLN A 413 -9.84 13.51 -1.11
C GLN A 413 -10.18 14.98 -1.45
N THR A 414 -10.61 15.77 -0.46
CA THR A 414 -10.93 17.19 -0.65
C THR A 414 -9.67 18.00 -0.99
N HIS A 415 -8.54 17.71 -0.32
CA HIS A 415 -7.26 18.34 -0.64
C HIS A 415 -6.83 18.05 -2.08
N LEU A 416 -6.85 16.77 -2.49
CA LEU A 416 -6.48 16.39 -3.86
C LEU A 416 -7.40 17.00 -4.93
N ALA A 417 -8.69 17.15 -4.64
CA ALA A 417 -9.63 17.80 -5.56
C ALA A 417 -9.32 19.29 -5.76
N ALA A 418 -8.74 19.97 -4.77
CA ALA A 418 -8.39 21.39 -4.85
C ALA A 418 -7.12 21.67 -5.68
N LEU A 419 -6.34 20.63 -6.00
CA LEU A 419 -5.10 20.73 -6.80
C LEU A 419 -5.32 20.58 -8.32
N ARG A 420 -6.57 20.31 -8.75
CA ARG A 420 -6.89 19.99 -10.15
C ARG A 420 -7.42 21.17 -10.96
#